data_AF-A0A9W6YWT4-F1
#
_entry.id   AF-A0A9W6YWT4-F1
#
_cell.length_a   1.000
_cell.length_b   1.000
_cell.length_c   1.000
_cell.angle_alpha   90.00
_cell.angle_beta   90.00
_cell.angle_gamma   90.00
#
_symmetry.space_group_name_H-M   'P 1'
#
loop_
_entity.id
_entity.type
_entity.pdbx_description
1 polymer ?
#
loop_
_entity_poly.entity_id
_entity_poly.type
_entity_poly.pdbx_seq_one_letter_code
_entity_poly.pdbx_strand_id
1 'polypeptide(L)' 'MSHGGFIPKYVRPPTGGWFHTPKNHNINGMLALTGYFAAIYFLYVKGEQNSFNPRTAYSLDTVKRWNAAAAPASKD' A
#
# COMPACT_ATOMS: atom_id res chain seq x y z
N MET A 1 -30.97 -22.99 4.17
CA MET A 1 -30.70 -24.44 4.25
C MET A 1 -29.34 -24.63 4.90
N SER A 2 -29.26 -25.09 6.15
CA SER A 2 -28.00 -25.59 6.73
C SER A 2 -28.17 -27.09 6.87
N HIS A 3 -27.72 -27.83 5.86
CA HIS A 3 -27.57 -29.27 5.98
C HIS A 3 -26.29 -29.51 6.79
N GLY A 4 -26.43 -30.20 7.92
CA GLY A 4 -25.34 -30.51 8.84
C GLY A 4 -24.25 -31.32 8.14
N GLY A 5 -23.24 -30.62 7.63
CA GLY A 5 -21.98 -31.24 7.21
C GLY A 5 -21.20 -31.66 8.45
N PHE A 6 -20.61 -32.85 8.41
CA PHE A 6 -19.63 -33.27 9.41
C PHE A 6 -18.42 -32.33 9.37
N ILE A 7 -18.23 -31.53 10.42
CA ILE A 7 -17.07 -30.66 10.58
C ILE A 7 -16.16 -31.25 11.67
N PRO A 8 -15.03 -31.90 11.32
CA PRO A 8 -14.12 -32.45 12.30
C PRO A 8 -13.46 -31.33 13.11
N LYS A 9 -13.72 -31.28 14.43
CA LYS A 9 -13.28 -30.20 15.34
C LYS A 9 -11.75 -30.02 15.44
N TYR A 10 -10.98 -31.04 15.04
CA TYR A 10 -9.52 -31.05 15.08
C TYR A 10 -8.87 -30.47 13.81
N VAL A 11 -9.63 -30.28 12.73
CA VAL A 11 -9.10 -29.70 11.49
C VAL A 11 -9.33 -28.19 11.53
N ARG A 12 -8.25 -27.42 11.69
CA ARG A 12 -8.27 -25.95 11.77
C ARG A 12 -7.45 -25.34 10.62
N PRO A 13 -8.00 -25.29 9.40
CA PRO A 13 -7.28 -24.70 8.28
C PRO A 13 -7.16 -23.18 8.47
N PRO A 14 -6.08 -22.56 7.97
CA PRO A 14 -5.81 -21.13 8.15
C PRO A 14 -6.84 -20.23 7.44
N THR A 15 -7.58 -20.76 6.47
CA THR A 15 -8.56 -20.04 5.64
C THR A 15 -9.99 -20.09 6.17
N GLY A 16 -10.23 -20.65 7.37
CA GLY A 16 -11.57 -20.68 8.00
C GLY A 16 -12.38 -21.97 7.79
N GLY A 17 -11.94 -22.86 6.89
CA GLY A 17 -12.50 -24.22 6.79
C GLY A 17 -13.94 -24.28 6.28
N TRP A 18 -14.76 -25.17 6.84
CA TRP A 18 -16.09 -25.50 6.33
C TRP A 18 -17.14 -24.47 6.72
N PHE A 19 -17.34 -23.45 5.88
CA PHE A 19 -18.41 -22.45 6.01
C PHE A 19 -18.51 -21.82 7.42
N HIS A 20 -17.39 -21.75 8.13
CA HIS A 20 -17.34 -21.28 9.51
C HIS A 20 -17.07 -19.78 9.51
N THR A 21 -18.11 -19.00 9.81
CA THR A 21 -17.96 -17.59 10.16
C THR A 21 -17.92 -17.48 11.69
N PRO A 22 -16.77 -17.15 12.31
CA PRO A 22 -16.69 -17.06 13.75
C PRO A 22 -17.53 -15.88 14.26
N LYS A 23 -18.02 -15.95 15.50
CA LYS A 23 -18.90 -14.92 16.08
C LYS A 23 -18.25 -13.53 16.13
N ASN A 24 -16.93 -13.47 16.21
CA ASN A 24 -16.13 -12.24 16.23
C ASN A 24 -15.64 -11.78 14.84
N HIS A 25 -16.18 -12.32 13.74
CA HIS A 25 -15.74 -11.95 12.38
C HIS A 25 -15.80 -10.43 12.10
N ASN A 26 -16.78 -9.72 12.65
CA ASN A 26 -16.91 -8.28 12.48
C ASN A 26 -15.75 -7.51 13.14
N ILE A 27 -15.40 -7.88 14.37
CA ILE A 27 -14.28 -7.27 15.10
C ILE A 27 -12.96 -7.63 14.42
N ASN A 28 -12.76 -8.90 14.07
CA ASN A 28 -11.55 -9.33 13.37
C ASN A 28 -11.39 -8.67 12.00
N GLY A 29 -12.50 -8.50 11.27
CA GLY A 29 -12.52 -7.79 9.99
C GLY A 29 -12.16 -6.32 10.15
N MET A 30 -12.70 -5.65 11.17
CA MET A 30 -12.33 -4.27 11.48
C MET A 30 -10.84 -4.14 11.82
N LEU A 31 -10.30 -5.03 12.66
CA LEU A 31 -8.87 -5.04 13.00
C LEU A 31 -7.98 -5.28 11.77
N ALA A 32 -8.36 -6.23 10.90
CA ALA A 32 -7.63 -6.51 9.67
C ALA A 32 -7.64 -5.30 8.72
N LEU A 33 -8.80 -4.67 8.55
CA LEU A 33 -8.96 -3.49 7.70
C LEU A 33 -8.14 -2.31 8.24
N THR A 34 -8.24 -2.03 9.54
CA THR A 34 -7.46 -0.98 10.19
C THR A 34 -5.95 -1.24 10.08
N GLY A 35 -5.50 -2.46 10.29
CA GLY A 35 -4.10 -2.84 10.12
C GLY A 35 -3.61 -2.65 8.69
N TYR A 36 -4.44 -3.00 7.70
CA TYR A 36 -4.14 -2.78 6.29
C TYR A 36 -3.98 -1.30 5.94
N PHE A 37 -4.93 -0.45 6.37
CA PHE A 37 -4.82 0.99 6.14
C PHE A 37 -3.64 1.64 6.87
N ALA A 38 -3.32 1.18 8.09
CA ALA A 38 -2.15 1.64 8.82
C ALA A 38 -0.85 1.30 8.08
N ALA A 39 -0.75 0.08 7.52
CA ALA A 39 0.39 -0.33 6.71
C ALA A 39 0.53 0.53 5.43
N ILE A 40 -0.58 0.80 4.73
CA ILE A 40 -0.58 1.68 3.55
C ILE A 40 -0.11 3.09 3.93
N TYR A 41 -0.66 3.66 5.01
CA TYR A 41 -0.30 5.00 5.44
C TYR A 41 1.19 5.09 5.80
N PHE A 42 1.71 4.08 6.51
CA PHE A 42 3.13 4.01 6.82
C PHE A 42 4.00 3.96 5.56
N LEU A 43 3.61 3.13 4.57
CA LEU A 43 4.32 3.03 3.29
C LEU A 43 4.24 4.34 2.51
N TYR A 44 3.12 5.05 2.53
CA TYR A 44 2.96 6.37 1.92
C TYR A 44 3.93 7.38 2.54
N VAL A 45 3.97 7.49 3.87
CA VAL A 45 4.88 8.40 4.58
C VAL A 45 6.34 8.06 4.28
N LYS A 46 6.69 6.76 4.24
CA LYS A 46 8.04 6.33 3.85
C LYS A 46 8.34 6.61 2.38
N GLY A 47 7.35 6.51 1.51
CA GLY A 47 7.44 6.92 0.12
C GLY A 47 7.78 8.39 0.00
N GLU A 48 7.04 9.27 0.66
CA GLU A 48 7.29 10.72 0.66
C GLU A 48 8.68 11.07 1.20
N GLN A 49 9.11 10.47 2.32
CA GLN A 49 10.44 10.71 2.91
C GLN A 49 11.58 10.31 1.97
N ASN A 50 11.41 9.24 1.19
CA ASN A 50 12.42 8.73 0.27
C ASN A 50 12.23 9.22 -1.18
N SER A 51 11.17 9.99 -1.44
CA SER A 51 10.91 10.53 -2.77
C SER A 51 11.64 11.85 -2.90
N PHE A 52 12.63 11.88 -3.78
CA PHE A 52 13.28 13.12 -4.17
C PHE A 52 12.34 13.92 -5.07
N ASN A 53 11.84 15.06 -4.60
CA ASN A 53 11.11 16.00 -5.45
C ASN A 53 12.07 17.07 -6.01
N PRO A 54 12.55 16.94 -7.25
CA PRO A 54 13.51 17.87 -7.85
C PRO A 54 12.99 19.31 -7.93
N ARG A 55 11.66 19.52 -7.94
CA ARG A 55 11.06 20.87 -7.95
C ARG A 55 11.19 21.58 -6.61
N THR A 56 11.31 20.83 -5.51
CA THR A 56 11.56 21.38 -4.17
C THR A 56 13.04 21.48 -3.83
N ALA A 57 13.87 20.64 -4.44
CA ALA A 57 15.31 20.59 -4.18
C ALA A 57 16.09 21.69 -4.91
N TYR A 58 15.60 22.15 -6.07
CA TYR A 58 16.30 23.12 -6.90
C TYR A 58 15.43 24.35 -7.19
N SER A 59 16.04 25.53 -7.10
CA SER A 59 15.38 26.77 -7.49
C SER A 59 15.02 26.75 -8.99
N LEU A 60 13.95 27.44 -9.37
CA LEU A 60 13.54 27.58 -10.77
C LEU A 60 14.67 28.16 -11.64
N ASP A 61 15.54 28.99 -11.06
CA ASP A 61 16.69 29.58 -11.76
C ASP A 61 17.75 28.52 -12.09
N THR A 62 18.01 27.59 -11.18
CA THR A 62 18.91 26.45 -11.40
C THR A 62 18.41 25.54 -12.53
N VAL A 63 17.10 25.24 -12.54
CA VAL A 63 16.47 24.40 -13.58
C VAL A 63 16.55 25.08 -14.95
N LYS A 64 16.34 26.41 -15.02
CA LYS A 64 16.49 27.18 -16.26
C LYS A 64 17.91 27.10 -16.82
N ARG A 65 18.94 27.17 -15.97
CA ARG A 65 20.35 27.06 -16.38
C ARG A 65 20.67 25.68 -16.94
N TRP A 66 20.17 24.62 -16.33
CA TRP A 66 20.33 23.25 -16.86
C TRP A 66 19.62 23.07 -18.20
N ASN A 67 18.41 23.59 -18.35
CA ASN A 67 17.70 23.54 -19.63
C ASN A 67 18.43 24.31 -20.73
N ALA A 68 19.04 25.45 -20.41
CA ALA A 68 19.85 26.21 -21.35
C ALA A 68 21.16 25.48 -21.73
N ALA A 69 21.79 24.78 -20.78
CA ALA A 69 23.00 24.00 -21.02
C ALA A 69 22.73 22.67 -21.75
N ALA A 70 21.54 22.09 -21.57
CA ALA A 70 21.10 20.87 -22.24
C ALA A 70 20.51 21.13 -23.63
N ALA A 71 20.24 22.39 -23.99
CA ALA A 71 19.88 22.75 -25.34
C ALA A 71 21.05 22.37 -26.26
N PRO A 72 20.82 21.54 -27.30
CA PRO A 72 21.88 21.19 -28.23
C PRO A 72 22.44 22.49 -28.81
N ALA A 73 23.76 22.67 -28.75
CA ALA A 73 24.42 23.75 -29.47
C ALA A 73 23.93 23.65 -30.92
N SER A 74 23.22 24.69 -31.38
CA SER A 74 22.80 24.79 -32.76
C SER A 74 24.04 24.58 -33.60
N LYS A 75 24.03 23.51 -34.40
CA LYS A 75 25.05 23.27 -35.43
C LYS A 75 24.86 24.35 -36.48
N ASP A 76 25.58 25.45 -36.30
CA ASP A 76 25.94 26.35 -37.39
C ASP A 76 27.25 25.83 -38.03
#